data_AF-A0A0Q7J2U6-F1
#
_entry.id   AF-A0A0Q7J2U6-F1
#
_cell.length_a   1.000
_cell.length_b   1.000
_cell.length_c   1.000
_cell.angle_alpha   90.00
_cell.angle_beta   90.00
_cell.angle_gamma   90.00
#
_symmetry.space_group_name_H-M   'P 1'
#
loop_
_entity.id
_entity.type
_entity.pdbx_description
1 polymer ?
#
loop_
_entity_poly.entity_id
_entity_poly.type
_entity_poly.pdbx_seq_one_letter_code
_entity_poly.pdbx_strand_id
1 'polypeptide(L)'
;MKELKGERVIIPTHKSDYYVTQTPRYIFSIGRSILSKENKDEIGVIYVDLDLDAIQKIVTPLQNNNNQYYIMDGDRNLVYSNDQERLGEPFQFGFLVAFHLLFLNFNK
;
A
#
# COMPACT_ATOMS: atom_id res chain seq x y z
N MET A 1 -1.82 -6.93 21.29
CA MET A 1 -1.53 -7.09 19.84
C MET A 1 -1.79 -8.54 19.47
N LYS A 2 -2.43 -8.82 18.33
CA LYS A 2 -2.73 -10.19 17.88
C LYS A 2 -1.42 -10.84 17.42
N GLU A 3 -1.09 -12.04 17.92
CA GLU A 3 0.05 -12.81 17.40
C GLU A 3 -0.17 -13.14 15.92
N LEU A 4 0.80 -12.79 15.08
CA LEU A 4 0.70 -12.99 13.64
C LEU A 4 1.15 -14.39 13.22
N LYS A 5 1.91 -15.12 14.05
CA LYS A 5 2.35 -16.52 13.79
C LYS A 5 2.84 -16.77 12.36
N GLY A 6 3.63 -15.85 11.83
CA GLY A 6 4.17 -15.93 10.47
C GLY A 6 3.15 -15.65 9.36
N GLU A 7 1.96 -15.14 9.67
CA GLU A 7 1.04 -14.55 8.70
C GLU A 7 1.68 -13.31 8.07
N ARG A 8 1.37 -13.09 6.80
CA ARG A 8 1.73 -11.86 6.09
C ARG A 8 0.83 -10.74 6.58
N VAL A 9 1.43 -9.60 6.91
CA VAL A 9 0.72 -8.36 7.17
C VAL A 9 1.05 -7.37 6.07
N ILE A 10 0.02 -6.69 5.59
CA ILE A 10 0.18 -5.52 4.74
C ILE A 10 -0.11 -4.32 5.63
N ILE A 11 0.90 -3.48 5.85
CA ILE A 11 0.72 -2.19 6.47
C ILE A 11 0.27 -1.24 5.36
N PRO A 12 -0.90 -0.59 5.51
CA PRO A 12 -1.42 0.36 4.52
C PRO A 12 -0.46 1.52 4.25
N THR A 13 -0.83 2.38 3.31
CA THR A 13 -0.01 3.52 2.91
C THR A 13 0.31 4.42 4.10
N HIS A 14 1.59 4.70 4.32
CA HIS A 14 2.06 5.58 5.39
C HIS A 14 3.33 6.31 4.99
N LYS A 15 3.70 7.33 5.77
CA LYS A 15 4.90 8.14 5.55
C LYS A 15 6.12 7.45 6.15
N SER A 16 7.15 7.19 5.33
CA SER A 16 8.48 6.79 5.79
C SER A 16 9.37 7.99 6.08
N ASP A 17 10.51 7.72 6.73
CA ASP A 17 11.62 8.66 6.92
C ASP A 17 11.30 9.96 7.69
N TYR A 18 10.22 9.97 8.49
CA TYR A 18 9.78 11.14 9.25
C TYR A 18 10.89 11.75 10.13
N TYR A 19 11.80 10.92 10.64
CA TYR A 19 12.86 11.35 11.56
C TYR A 19 14.19 11.67 10.87
N VAL A 20 14.38 11.32 9.59
CA VAL A 20 15.71 11.32 8.96
C VAL A 20 15.83 12.34 7.84
N THR A 21 14.88 12.38 6.89
CA THR A 21 15.09 13.13 5.63
C THR A 21 14.30 14.43 5.52
N GLN A 22 13.39 14.75 6.46
CA GLN A 22 12.44 15.87 6.39
C GLN A 22 11.51 15.87 5.15
N THR A 23 11.77 15.02 4.16
CA THR A 23 10.93 14.74 2.99
C THR A 23 10.22 13.41 3.18
N PRO A 24 8.99 13.41 3.73
CA PRO A 24 8.24 12.19 3.93
C PRO A 24 7.93 11.55 2.58
N ARG A 25 8.26 10.27 2.41
CA ARG A 25 7.88 9.48 1.23
C ARG A 25 6.74 8.55 1.60
N TYR A 26 5.75 8.42 0.72
CA TYR A 26 4.68 7.46 0.93
C TYR A 26 5.12 6.07 0.48
N ILE A 27 4.94 5.09 1.35
CA ILE A 27 5.24 3.68 1.12
C ILE A 27 4.07 2.82 1.58
N PHE A 28 4.06 1.57 1.16
CA PHE A 28 3.35 0.51 1.88
C PHE A 28 4.35 -0.56 2.28
N SER A 29 4.12 -1.23 3.41
CA SER A 29 5.07 -2.22 3.92
C SER A 29 4.43 -3.59 3.96
N ILE A 30 5.20 -4.60 3.56
CA ILE A 30 4.83 -6.00 3.74
C ILE A 30 5.66 -6.55 4.87
N GLY A 31 4.98 -6.97 5.94
CA GLY A 31 5.57 -7.55 7.14
C GLY A 31 5.31 -9.04 7.24
N ARG A 32 6.23 -9.76 7.89
CA ARG A 32 6.01 -11.14 8.34
C ARG A 32 6.83 -11.42 9.59
N SER A 33 6.24 -12.09 10.58
CA SER A 33 7.03 -12.57 11.70
C SER A 33 7.92 -13.76 11.33
N ILE A 34 9.12 -13.77 11.88
CA ILE A 34 10.11 -14.83 11.74
C ILE A 34 9.90 -15.78 12.92
N LEU A 35 9.62 -17.04 12.61
CA LEU A 35 9.40 -18.06 13.61
C LEU A 35 10.63 -18.95 13.75
N SER A 36 11.02 -19.24 14.99
CA SER A 36 12.00 -20.27 15.31
C SER A 36 11.55 -21.60 14.72
N LYS A 37 12.49 -22.33 14.10
CA LYS A 37 12.19 -23.66 13.57
C LYS A 37 11.96 -24.69 14.68
N GLU A 38 12.58 -24.50 15.83
CA GLU A 38 12.62 -25.47 16.94
C GLU A 38 11.31 -25.51 17.71
N ASN A 39 10.76 -24.34 18.04
CA ASN A 39 9.59 -24.23 18.94
C ASN A 39 8.46 -23.36 18.38
N LYS A 40 8.62 -22.80 17.17
CA LYS A 40 7.67 -21.88 16.52
C LYS A 40 7.49 -20.53 17.24
N ASP A 41 8.36 -20.22 18.20
CA ASP A 41 8.33 -18.92 18.86
C ASP A 41 8.69 -17.81 17.88
N GLU A 42 8.08 -16.63 18.06
CA GLU A 42 8.40 -15.45 17.30
C GLU A 42 9.76 -14.89 17.74
N ILE A 43 10.74 -14.87 16.84
CA ILE A 43 12.12 -14.41 17.12
C ILE A 43 12.44 -13.06 16.48
N GLY A 44 11.49 -12.49 15.73
CA GLY A 44 11.63 -11.18 15.12
C GLY A 44 10.58 -10.95 14.03
N VAL A 45 10.70 -9.80 13.36
CA VAL A 45 9.83 -9.42 12.24
C VAL A 45 10.67 -8.87 11.11
N ILE A 46 10.37 -9.27 9.88
CA ILE A 46 10.91 -8.65 8.68
C ILE A 46 9.85 -7.76 8.05
N TYR A 47 10.24 -6.53 7.71
CA TYR A 47 9.44 -5.60 6.92
C TYR A 47 10.18 -5.27 5.63
N VAL A 48 9.43 -5.19 4.54
CA VAL A 48 9.92 -4.68 3.27
C VAL A 48 9.05 -3.50 2.89
N ASP A 49 9.70 -2.34 2.77
CA ASP A 49 9.05 -1.11 2.33
C ASP A 49 9.06 -1.07 0.80
N LEU A 50 7.89 -0.81 0.22
CA LEU A 50 7.70 -0.69 -1.21
C LEU A 50 7.35 0.74 -1.53
N ASP A 51 8.16 1.32 -2.41
CA ASP A 51 7.94 2.67 -2.94
C ASP A 51 6.69 2.67 -3.83
N LEU A 52 5.81 3.66 -3.65
CA LEU A 52 4.62 3.81 -4.48
C LEU A 52 4.96 4.09 -5.94
N ASP A 53 6.15 4.63 -6.22
CA ASP A 53 6.67 4.81 -7.59
C ASP A 53 6.75 3.48 -8.37
N ALA A 54 6.94 2.35 -7.68
CA ALA A 54 6.95 1.03 -8.31
C ALA A 54 5.56 0.67 -8.86
N ILE A 55 4.50 1.07 -8.17
CA ILE A 55 3.11 0.86 -8.61
C ILE A 55 2.85 1.71 -9.85
N GLN A 56 3.34 2.96 -9.89
CA GLN A 56 3.22 3.82 -11.07
C GLN A 56 3.77 3.15 -12.32
N LYS A 57 4.96 2.53 -12.24
CA LYS A 57 5.56 1.82 -13.38
C LYS A 57 4.71 0.66 -13.89
N ILE A 58 3.91 0.03 -13.02
CA ILE A 58 2.99 -1.06 -13.39
C ILE A 58 1.73 -0.51 -14.03
N VAL A 59 1.21 0.63 -13.55
CA VAL A 59 -0.06 1.20 -14.01
C VAL A 59 0.11 2.05 -15.27
N THR A 60 1.20 2.79 -15.42
CA THR A 60 1.46 3.70 -16.55
C THR A 60 1.22 3.06 -17.94
N PRO A 61 1.66 1.82 -18.22
CA PRO A 61 1.40 1.18 -19.51
C PRO A 61 -0.09 0.91 -19.81
N LEU A 62 -0.93 0.88 -18.77
CA LEU A 62 -2.38 0.69 -18.89
C LEU A 62 -3.12 2.01 -19.11
N GLN A 63 -2.46 3.15 -18.89
CA GLN A 63 -3.09 4.47 -18.97
C GLN A 63 -3.33 4.89 -20.42
N ASN A 64 -4.46 5.58 -20.63
CA ASN A 64 -4.74 6.34 -21.83
C ASN A 64 -5.44 7.65 -21.43
N ASN A 65 -5.57 8.59 -22.37
CA ASN A 65 -6.17 9.91 -22.09
C ASN A 65 -7.65 9.87 -21.66
N ASN A 66 -8.31 8.71 -21.72
CA ASN A 66 -9.72 8.54 -21.43
C ASN A 66 -9.99 7.82 -20.11
N ASN A 67 -8.94 7.31 -19.43
CA ASN A 67 -9.08 6.48 -18.24
C ASN A 67 -8.27 7.05 -17.07
N GLN A 68 -8.87 7.00 -15.88
CA GLN A 68 -8.21 7.30 -14.61
C GLN A 68 -8.11 6.02 -13.80
N TYR A 69 -6.94 5.77 -13.20
CA TYR A 69 -6.68 4.59 -12.40
C TYR A 69 -6.47 4.99 -10.94
N TYR A 70 -7.09 4.23 -10.05
CA TYR A 70 -6.95 4.39 -8.61
C TYR A 70 -6.72 3.02 -8.00
N ILE A 71 -5.77 2.96 -7.06
CA ILE A 71 -5.59 1.80 -6.19
C ILE A 71 -5.81 2.29 -4.77
N MET A 72 -6.61 1.55 -4.02
CA MET A 72 -6.97 1.89 -2.64
C MET A 72 -6.54 0.77 -1.70
N ASP A 73 -6.22 1.13 -0.46
CA ASP A 73 -6.03 0.16 0.61
C ASP A 73 -7.38 -0.28 1.20
N GLY A 74 -7.34 -1.14 2.23
CA GLY A 74 -8.54 -1.63 2.92
C GLY A 74 -9.35 -0.54 3.62
N ASP A 75 -8.72 0.60 3.94
CA ASP A 75 -9.33 1.75 4.60
C ASP A 75 -9.81 2.81 3.59
N ARG A 76 -9.70 2.50 2.29
CA ARG A 76 -10.07 3.37 1.15
C ARG A 76 -9.18 4.60 0.98
N ASN A 77 -7.97 4.58 1.53
CA ASN A 77 -6.99 5.62 1.20
C ASN A 77 -6.33 5.31 -0.15
N LEU A 78 -5.95 6.36 -0.88
CA LEU A 78 -5.30 6.27 -2.17
C LEU A 78 -3.86 5.76 -2.03
N VAL A 79 -3.63 4.53 -2.48
CA VAL A 79 -2.30 3.92 -2.66
C VAL A 79 -1.72 4.33 -4.01
N TYR A 80 -2.58 4.57 -5.00
CA TYR A 80 -2.21 5.11 -6.30
C TYR A 80 -3.30 6.04 -6.83
N SER A 81 -2.88 7.15 -7.44
CA SER A 81 -3.73 8.00 -8.25
C SER A 81 -2.90 8.62 -9.38
N ASN A 82 -3.55 8.94 -10.50
CA ASN A 82 -2.98 9.81 -11.53
C ASN A 82 -2.49 11.16 -10.96
N ASP A 83 -3.12 11.64 -9.89
CA ASP A 83 -2.72 12.83 -9.15
C ASP A 83 -1.97 12.43 -7.86
N GLN A 84 -0.65 12.59 -7.89
CA GLN A 84 0.25 12.12 -6.82
C GLN A 84 0.10 12.94 -5.53
N GLU A 85 -0.46 14.16 -5.59
CA GLU A 85 -0.69 14.98 -4.40
C GLU A 85 -1.77 14.37 -3.48
N ARG A 86 -2.62 13.52 -4.03
CA ARG A 86 -3.73 12.86 -3.33
C ARG A 86 -3.37 11.55 -2.66
N LEU A 87 -2.11 11.10 -2.76
CA LEU A 87 -1.69 9.84 -2.16
C LEU A 87 -1.81 9.88 -0.63
N GLY A 88 -2.33 8.78 -0.07
CA GLY A 88 -2.62 8.66 1.36
C GLY A 88 -3.91 9.34 1.81
N GLU A 89 -4.61 10.07 0.93
CA GLU A 89 -5.91 10.67 1.26
C GLU A 89 -7.06 9.66 1.07
N PRO A 90 -8.15 9.77 1.85
CA PRO A 90 -9.36 9.01 1.61
C PRO A 90 -9.90 9.28 0.20
N PHE A 91 -10.28 8.22 -0.52
CA PHE A 91 -10.87 8.38 -1.84
C PHE A 91 -12.21 9.12 -1.75
N GLN A 92 -12.27 10.32 -2.31
CA GLN A 92 -13.50 11.10 -2.45
C GLN A 92 -14.08 10.94 -3.86
N PHE A 93 -15.31 10.40 -3.93
CA PHE A 93 -16.04 10.22 -5.18
C PHE A 93 -16.66 11.56 -5.60
N GLY A 94 -15.90 12.39 -6.32
CA GLY A 94 -16.47 13.48 -7.09
C GLY A 94 -17.16 12.93 -8.34
N PHE A 95 -18.38 13.38 -8.63
CA PHE A 95 -19.18 13.02 -9.82
C PHE A 95 -18.36 13.15 -11.12
N LEU A 96 -17.70 12.07 -11.56
CA LEU A 96 -17.10 11.98 -12.88
C LEU A 96 -17.35 10.59 -13.47
N VAL A 97 -17.55 10.61 -14.78
CA VAL A 97 -18.24 9.62 -15.59
C VAL A 97 -17.34 8.39 -15.84
N ALA A 98 -17.91 7.20 -15.63
CA ALA A 98 -17.40 5.88 -15.99
C ALA A 98 -15.97 5.51 -15.49
N PHE A 99 -15.88 4.91 -14.30
CA PHE A 99 -14.63 4.32 -13.79
C PHE A 99 -14.60 2.79 -13.99
N HIS A 100 -13.47 2.26 -14.44
CA HIS A 100 -13.08 0.88 -14.19
C HIS A 100 -12.31 0.83 -12.87
N LEU A 101 -12.96 0.40 -11.80
CA LEU A 101 -12.34 0.24 -10.48
C LEU A 101 -11.72 -1.14 -10.36
N LEU A 102 -10.38 -1.21 -10.27
CA LEU A 102 -9.69 -2.44 -9.90
C LEU A 102 -9.60 -2.52 -8.37
N PHE A 103 -10.50 -3.28 -7.76
CA PHE A 103 -10.41 -3.58 -6.33
C PHE A 103 -9.42 -4.72 -6.09
N LEU A 104 -8.25 -4.41 -5.54
CA LEU A 104 -7.40 -5.43 -4.94
C LEU A 104 -7.90 -5.71 -3.52
N ASN A 105 -8.82 -6.67 -3.40
CA ASN A 105 -9.34 -7.09 -2.11
C ASN A 105 -8.34 -8.06 -1.45
N PHE A 106 -7.52 -7.55 -0.54
CA PHE A 106 -6.62 -8.36 0.28
C PHE A 106 -7.31 -8.77 1.59
N ASN A 107 -8.38 -9.57 1.51
CA ASN A 107 -8.98 -10.20 2.68
C ASN A 107 -8.77 -11.72 2.66
N LYS A 108 -7.94 -12.17 3.62
CA LYS A 108 -7.69 -13.52 4.14
C LYS A 108 -7.48 -14.67 3.16
#